data_AF-A0A1W1Z443-F1
#
_entry.id   AF-A0A1W1Z443-F1
#
_cell.length_a   1.000
_cell.length_b   1.000
_cell.length_c   1.000
_cell.angle_alpha   90.00
_cell.angle_beta   90.00
_cell.angle_gamma   90.00
#
_symmetry.space_group_name_H-M   'P 1'
#
loop_
_entity.id
_entity.type
_entity.pdbx_description
1 polymer ?
#
loop_
_entity_poly.entity_id
_entity_poly.type
_entity_poly.pdbx_seq_one_letter_code
_entity_poly.pdbx_strand_id
1 'polypeptide(L)'
;MAAVPDYCTGWFEGSWASCCAAHDLAYADPAIGRLSADWALAQCVAATSGGPVMAAIMFGGVVLFGWWFRWRAQKRRPPKA
;
A
#
# COMPACT_ATOMS: atom_id res chain seq x y z
N MET A 1 14.07 9.73 7.83
CA MET A 1 13.75 10.29 6.51
C MET A 1 12.25 10.14 6.31
N ALA A 2 11.53 11.19 5.94
CA ALA A 2 10.13 11.04 5.54
C ALA A 2 10.08 10.10 4.32
N ALA A 3 9.21 9.10 4.34
CA ALA A 3 9.05 8.20 3.21
C ALA A 3 8.55 9.00 2.01
N VAL A 4 9.24 8.89 0.86
CA VAL A 4 8.74 9.43 -0.40
C VAL A 4 7.67 8.45 -0.90
N PRO A 5 6.42 8.90 -1.11
CA PRO A 5 5.39 8.03 -1.67
C PRO A 5 5.73 7.69 -3.13
N ASP A 6 5.66 6.41 -3.46
CA ASP A 6 5.82 5.87 -4.83
C ASP A 6 4.45 5.75 -5.53
N TYR A 7 3.38 6.21 -4.87
CA TYR A 7 2.00 6.16 -5.34
C TYR A 7 1.57 4.71 -5.62
N CYS A 8 0.82 4.46 -6.70
CA CYS A 8 0.22 3.16 -6.94
C CYS A 8 1.25 2.19 -7.56
N THR A 9 2.20 1.70 -6.76
CA THR A 9 3.27 0.79 -7.23
C THR A 9 2.69 -0.45 -7.92
N GLY A 10 2.99 -0.62 -9.22
CA GLY A 10 2.51 -1.77 -10.00
C GLY A 10 1.03 -1.71 -10.38
N TRP A 11 0.41 -0.54 -10.28
CA TRP A 11 -0.97 -0.28 -10.67
C TRP A 11 -1.10 1.07 -11.38
N PHE A 12 -2.18 1.30 -12.12
CA PHE A 12 -2.38 2.57 -12.81
C PHE A 12 -2.88 3.65 -11.84
N GLU A 13 -2.42 4.89 -12.07
CA GLU A 13 -2.82 6.05 -11.30
C GLU A 13 -4.15 6.62 -11.82
N GLY A 14 -4.97 7.13 -10.91
CA GLY A 14 -6.31 7.66 -11.19
C GLY A 14 -6.78 8.57 -10.07
N SER A 15 -8.09 8.69 -9.88
CA SER A 15 -8.65 9.53 -8.79
C SER A 15 -8.19 9.09 -7.39
N TRP A 16 -7.74 7.84 -7.24
CA TRP A 16 -7.21 7.26 -6.01
C TRP A 16 -5.71 7.47 -5.77
N ALA A 17 -5.01 8.26 -6.59
CA ALA A 17 -3.57 8.48 -6.43
C ALA A 17 -3.20 9.00 -5.02
N SER A 18 -4.03 9.88 -4.46
CA SER A 18 -3.86 10.38 -3.07
C SER A 18 -4.01 9.27 -2.02
N CYS A 19 -4.87 8.28 -2.27
CA CYS A 19 -5.04 7.12 -1.40
C CYS A 19 -3.81 6.20 -1.42
N CYS A 20 -3.17 6.02 -2.59
CA CYS A 20 -1.92 5.28 -2.69
C CYS A 20 -0.79 5.97 -1.93
N ALA A 21 -0.66 7.30 -2.05
CA ALA A 21 0.35 8.04 -1.30
C ALA A 21 0.16 7.93 0.22
N ALA A 22 -1.10 7.97 0.70
CA ALA A 22 -1.40 7.75 2.11
C ALA A 22 -1.08 6.31 2.56
N HIS A 23 -1.32 5.32 1.69
CA HIS A 23 -0.96 3.92 1.95
C HIS A 23 0.56 3.74 2.08
N ASP A 24 1.37 4.34 1.21
CA ASP A 24 2.83 4.24 1.28
C ASP A 24 3.39 4.79 2.60
N LEU A 25 2.87 5.94 3.04
CA LEU A 25 3.23 6.55 4.33
C LEU A 25 2.85 5.63 5.49
N ALA A 26 1.64 5.07 5.46
CA ALA A 26 1.18 4.12 6.48
C ALA A 26 1.97 2.80 6.46
N TYR A 27 2.40 2.35 5.28
CA TYR A 27 3.18 1.13 5.09
C TYR A 27 4.63 1.29 5.57
N ALA A 28 5.17 2.50 5.49
CA ALA A 28 6.48 2.85 6.00
C ALA A 28 6.51 2.95 7.54
N ASP A 29 5.37 3.17 8.19
CA ASP A 29 5.26 3.26 9.64
C ASP A 29 5.23 1.85 10.27
N PRO A 30 6.25 1.48 11.09
CA PRO A 30 6.25 0.19 11.78
C PRO A 30 5.17 0.05 12.86
N ALA A 31 4.58 1.14 13.34
CA ALA A 31 3.50 1.13 14.31
C ALA A 31 2.14 0.80 13.66
N ILE A 32 1.99 1.04 12.36
CA ILE A 32 0.77 0.74 11.64
C ILE A 32 0.83 -0.70 11.13
N GLY A 33 -0.15 -1.49 11.55
CA GLY A 33 -0.32 -2.85 11.06
C GLY A 33 -0.54 -2.84 9.55
N ARG A 34 0.06 -3.79 8.84
CA ARG A 34 -0.09 -3.84 7.38
C ARG A 34 -1.54 -4.01 6.95
N LEU A 35 -2.28 -4.90 7.62
CA LEU A 35 -3.69 -5.10 7.33
C LEU A 35 -4.51 -3.82 7.57
N SER A 36 -4.14 -3.02 8.58
CA SER A 36 -4.78 -1.72 8.81
C SER A 36 -4.43 -0.69 7.73
N ALA A 37 -3.19 -0.66 7.24
CA ALA A 37 -2.81 0.19 6.10
C ALA A 37 -3.58 -0.23 4.83
N ASP A 38 -3.57 -1.51 4.49
CA ASP A 38 -4.28 -2.08 3.33
C ASP A 38 -5.80 -1.79 3.42
N TRP A 39 -6.40 -1.93 4.60
CA TRP A 39 -7.81 -1.62 4.83
C TRP A 39 -8.13 -0.13 4.69
N ALA A 40 -7.26 0.75 5.20
CA ALA A 40 -7.40 2.20 5.03
C ALA A 40 -7.34 2.62 3.55
N LEU A 41 -6.46 1.98 2.76
CA LEU A 41 -6.43 2.17 1.31
C LEU A 41 -7.77 1.80 0.68
N ALA A 42 -8.34 0.64 1.01
CA ALA A 42 -9.62 0.19 0.46
C ALA A 42 -10.75 1.18 0.75
N GLN A 43 -10.82 1.71 1.98
CA GLN A 43 -11.82 2.72 2.35
C GLN A 43 -11.64 4.03 1.56
N CYS A 44 -10.40 4.50 1.43
CA CYS A 44 -10.10 5.73 0.70
C CYS A 44 -10.42 5.58 -0.79
N VAL A 45 -10.03 4.46 -1.40
CA VAL A 45 -10.35 4.15 -2.80
C VAL A 45 -11.87 4.08 -2.98
N ALA A 46 -12.60 3.37 -2.11
CA ALA A 46 -14.05 3.28 -2.20
C ALA A 46 -14.74 4.65 -2.16
N ALA A 47 -14.24 5.57 -1.32
CA ALA A 47 -14.75 6.93 -1.22
C ALA A 47 -14.41 7.79 -2.45
N THR A 48 -13.26 7.56 -3.09
CA THR A 48 -12.70 8.46 -4.12
C THR A 48 -12.95 7.96 -5.55
N SER A 49 -13.00 6.65 -5.78
CA SER A 49 -13.24 6.04 -7.09
C SER A 49 -14.72 5.80 -7.39
N GLY A 50 -15.61 6.09 -6.44
CA GLY A 50 -17.07 5.97 -6.60
C GLY A 50 -17.58 4.54 -6.80
N GLY A 51 -16.79 3.51 -6.46
CA GLY A 51 -17.16 2.12 -6.70
C GLY A 51 -16.39 1.11 -5.86
N PRO A 52 -17.08 0.17 -5.18
CA PRO A 52 -16.46 -0.82 -4.28
C PRO A 52 -15.59 -1.85 -5.02
N VAL A 53 -15.80 -2.02 -6.33
CA VAL A 53 -15.04 -2.97 -7.16
C VAL A 53 -13.56 -2.60 -7.18
N MET A 54 -13.25 -1.33 -7.37
CA MET A 54 -11.86 -0.88 -7.46
C MET A 54 -11.13 -0.97 -6.12
N ALA A 55 -11.84 -0.64 -5.04
CA ALA A 55 -11.35 -0.82 -3.68
C ALA A 55 -11.02 -2.28 -3.38
N ALA A 56 -11.91 -3.22 -3.76
CA ALA A 56 -11.69 -4.65 -3.55
C ALA A 56 -10.50 -5.20 -4.36
N ILE A 57 -10.34 -4.76 -5.61
CA ILE A 57 -9.21 -5.16 -6.46
C ILE A 57 -7.89 -4.65 -5.87
N MET A 58 -7.83 -3.35 -5.51
CA MET A 58 -6.61 -2.78 -4.94
C MET A 58 -6.27 -3.40 -3.58
N PHE A 59 -7.26 -3.62 -2.72
CA PHE A 59 -7.08 -4.33 -1.44
C PHE A 59 -6.56 -5.76 -1.65
N GLY A 60 -7.17 -6.52 -2.55
CA GLY A 60 -6.71 -7.87 -2.89
C GLY A 60 -5.28 -7.88 -3.42
N GLY A 61 -4.93 -6.92 -4.27
CA GLY A 61 -3.58 -6.74 -4.79
C GLY A 61 -2.54 -6.50 -3.69
N VAL A 62 -2.77 -5.53 -2.80
CA VAL A 62 -1.79 -5.20 -1.74
C VAL A 62 -1.69 -6.29 -0.67
N VAL A 63 -2.78 -6.99 -0.35
CA VAL A 63 -2.78 -8.09 0.62
C VAL A 63 -1.97 -9.27 0.07
N LEU A 64 -2.25 -9.70 -1.17
CA LEU A 64 -1.58 -10.84 -1.80
C LEU A 64 -0.12 -10.53 -2.17
N PHE A 65 0.13 -9.41 -2.85
CA PHE A 65 1.47 -9.11 -3.39
C PHE A 65 2.37 -8.34 -2.43
N GLY A 66 1.83 -7.55 -1.49
CA GLY A 66 2.68 -6.80 -0.56
C GLY A 66 3.55 -7.71 0.33
N TRP A 67 3.17 -8.97 0.53
CA TRP A 67 3.96 -9.92 1.33
C TRP A 67 5.16 -10.40 0.55
N TRP A 68 4.96 -10.66 -0.74
CA TRP A 68 6.02 -10.96 -1.68
C TRP A 68 7.03 -9.82 -1.78
N PHE A 69 6.58 -8.57 -1.92
CA PHE A 69 7.47 -7.41 -2.00
C PHE A 69 8.24 -7.18 -0.70
N ARG A 70 7.58 -7.28 0.47
CA ARG A 70 8.24 -7.13 1.77
C ARG A 70 9.25 -8.26 2.02
N TRP A 71 8.91 -9.49 1.62
CA TRP A 71 9.84 -10.61 1.72
C TRP A 71 11.08 -10.41 0.83
N ARG A 72 10.90 -9.90 -0.39
CA ARG A 72 12.03 -9.49 -1.25
C ARG A 72 12.85 -8.35 -0.64
N ALA A 73 12.21 -7.35 -0.03
CA ALA A 73 12.90 -6.24 0.62
C ALA A 73 13.70 -6.70 1.85
N GLN A 74 13.16 -7.64 2.64
CA GLN A 74 13.85 -8.23 3.79
C GLN A 74 15.07 -9.05 3.37
N LYS A 75 14.98 -9.83 2.29
CA LYS A 75 16.14 -10.57 1.76
C LYS A 75 17.28 -9.69 1.25
N ARG A 76 17.01 -8.43 0.92
CA ARG A 76 18.02 -7.46 0.45
C ARG A 76 18.70 -6.70 1.58
N ARG A 77 18.22 -6.79 2.83
CA ARG A 77 18.89 -6.19 3.97
C ARG A 77 20.01 -7.13 4.43
N PRO A 78 21.29 -6.70 4.44
CA PRO A 78 22.35 -7.51 5.03
C PRO A 78 22.03 -7.77 6.51
N PRO A 79 22.41 -8.93 7.06
CA PRO A 79 22.27 -9.18 8.49
C PRO A 79 22.95 -8.05 9.26
N LYS A 80 22.26 -7.49 10.27
CA LYS A 80 22.91 -6.61 11.24
C LYS A 80 24.00 -7.45 11.93
N ALA A 81 25.26 -7.04 11.77
CA ALA A 81 26.39 -7.53 12.55
C ALA A 81 26.24 -7.13 14.02
#